data_AF-A0A2V7F5R3-F1
#
_entry.id   AF-A0A2V7F5R3-F1
#
_cell.length_a   1.000
_cell.length_b   1.000
_cell.length_c   1.000
_cell.angle_alpha   90.00
_cell.angle_beta   90.00
_cell.angle_gamma   90.00
#
_symmetry.space_group_name_H-M   'P 1'
#
loop_
_entity.id
_entity.type
_entity.pdbx_description
1 polymer ?
#
loop_
_entity_poly.entity_id
_entity_poly.type
_entity_poly.pdbx_seq_one_letter_code
_entity_poly.pdbx_strand_id
1 'polypeptide(L)'
;MGDASKAALAGFVAGGLIGGLLCGVGHGVLRTDLVLAGAVALLMLLQRRRAATAASPRAVADASSALEKPSRGAAAGPPEGDSSLGRGVRDIRRTDPGFDPSRFAGYAAMMFRDTQRARIARDVGALRDRVTSEIYRRLQAQYERLRSAGQTPRVEQIDILAEITEAWQESGRDYVTACISGSLVDYTIDQTNGRVMAGSRTHPRPVEEFWTFTRPAGLNFWMLSVIQHLA
;
A
#
# COMPACT_ATOMS: atom_id res chain seq x y z
N MET A 1 62.90 -30.44 4.60
CA MET A 1 62.07 -31.64 4.35
C MET A 1 60.63 -31.16 4.27
N GLY A 2 59.97 -31.34 3.12
CA GLY A 2 58.52 -31.11 2.89
C GLY A 2 58.10 -29.64 2.85
N ASP A 3 58.04 -29.03 1.66
CA ASP A 3 56.85 -28.96 0.78
C ASP A 3 55.90 -27.82 1.22
N ALA A 4 55.93 -26.66 0.54
CA ALA A 4 55.32 -26.44 -0.76
C ALA A 4 53.80 -26.63 -0.72
N SER A 5 53.04 -25.53 -0.69
CA SER A 5 52.28 -25.10 -1.86
C SER A 5 51.20 -24.06 -1.53
N LYS A 6 51.34 -22.92 -2.24
CA LYS A 6 50.26 -22.13 -2.87
C LYS A 6 49.40 -21.32 -1.89
N ALA A 7 49.64 -20.02 -1.71
CA ALA A 7 49.58 -18.91 -2.68
C ALA A 7 48.17 -18.66 -3.26
N ALA A 8 47.84 -17.35 -3.26
CA ALA A 8 46.72 -16.66 -3.91
C ALA A 8 45.41 -16.66 -3.08
N LEU A 9 44.73 -15.54 -2.80
CA LEU A 9 44.72 -14.13 -3.24
C LEU A 9 44.16 -13.30 -2.05
N ALA A 10 44.77 -12.17 -1.65
CA ALA A 10 44.49 -10.79 -2.11
C ALA A 10 43.00 -10.37 -1.96
N GLY A 11 42.59 -9.27 -1.30
CA GLY A 11 43.23 -8.15 -0.60
C GLY A 11 42.30 -7.67 0.55
N PHE A 12 42.72 -6.91 1.57
CA PHE A 12 43.22 -5.52 1.58
C PHE A 12 42.35 -4.57 0.72
N VAL A 13 41.88 -3.39 1.12
CA VAL A 13 41.86 -2.59 2.36
C VAL A 13 41.09 -1.29 2.02
N ALA A 14 40.62 -0.58 3.05
CA ALA A 14 40.16 0.83 3.03
C ALA A 14 38.81 1.10 2.34
N GLY A 15 37.92 1.93 2.87
CA GLY A 15 37.99 2.90 3.97
C GLY A 15 36.83 3.89 3.79
N GLY A 16 36.45 4.60 4.86
CA GLY A 16 35.43 5.66 4.84
C GLY A 16 34.39 5.45 5.92
N LEU A 17 34.67 5.72 7.20
CA LEU A 17 34.62 7.03 7.87
C LEU A 17 33.28 7.78 7.70
N ILE A 18 32.73 8.17 8.87
CA ILE A 18 31.66 9.15 9.16
C ILE A 18 30.27 8.54 9.34
N GLY A 19 29.92 8.29 10.61
CA GLY A 19 28.58 7.96 11.06
C GLY A 19 28.46 7.89 12.58
N GLY A 20 29.15 8.79 13.30
CA GLY A 20 29.13 8.84 14.76
C GLY A 20 29.38 10.26 15.25
N LEU A 21 28.63 10.66 16.29
CA LEU A 21 28.45 12.00 16.86
C LEU A 21 27.46 12.86 16.04
N LEU A 22 26.20 12.99 16.44
CA LEU A 22 25.82 13.67 17.69
C LEU A 22 24.69 12.94 18.44
N CYS A 23 25.04 12.44 19.62
CA CYS A 23 24.11 12.06 20.68
C CYS A 23 23.83 13.32 21.53
N GLY A 24 22.57 13.53 21.94
CA GLY A 24 22.19 14.70 22.73
C GLY A 24 20.77 14.65 23.32
N VAL A 25 20.44 13.55 23.99
CA VAL A 25 19.60 13.41 25.20
C VAL A 25 18.27 14.19 25.31
N GLY A 26 17.15 13.46 25.45
CA GLY A 26 15.94 14.02 26.05
C GLY A 26 14.72 13.09 26.07
N HIS A 27 14.54 12.38 27.19
CA HIS A 27 13.30 11.80 27.71
C HIS A 27 12.62 10.64 26.97
N GLY A 28 12.53 9.53 27.70
CA GLY A 28 11.85 8.32 27.29
C GLY A 28 10.34 8.47 27.25
N VAL A 29 9.76 7.86 26.23
CA VAL A 29 8.46 7.22 26.31
C VAL A 29 8.61 5.84 25.67
N LEU A 30 8.21 4.85 26.45
CA LEU A 30 8.07 3.42 26.17
C LEU A 30 7.91 3.08 24.68
N ARG A 31 8.87 2.30 24.15
CA ARG A 31 8.76 1.56 22.89
C ARG A 31 7.90 0.31 23.08
N THR A 32 6.61 0.45 23.34
CA THR A 32 5.68 -0.69 23.28
C THR A 32 5.18 -0.95 21.86
N ASP A 33 5.23 0.06 20.99
CA ASP A 33 4.67 -0.05 19.63
C ASP A 33 5.57 -0.87 18.68
N LEU A 34 6.88 -0.94 18.95
CA LEU A 34 7.81 -1.72 18.12
C LEU A 34 7.68 -3.23 18.37
N VAL A 35 7.32 -3.63 19.60
CA VAL A 35 7.07 -5.04 19.94
C VAL A 35 5.78 -5.51 19.29
N LEU A 36 4.74 -4.66 19.26
CA LEU A 36 3.46 -5.00 18.64
C LEU A 36 3.58 -5.10 17.11
N ALA A 37 4.27 -4.16 16.46
CA ALA A 37 4.53 -4.22 15.02
C ALA A 37 5.39 -5.44 14.63
N GLY A 38 6.40 -5.78 15.43
CA GLY A 38 7.23 -6.98 15.24
C GLY A 38 6.45 -8.28 15.41
N ALA A 39 5.55 -8.35 16.40
CA ALA A 39 4.71 -9.53 16.64
C ALA A 39 3.70 -9.76 15.51
N VAL A 40 3.10 -8.70 14.97
CA VAL A 40 2.17 -8.78 13.82
C VAL A 40 2.92 -9.23 12.55
N ALA A 41 4.10 -8.66 12.27
CA ALA A 41 4.92 -9.06 11.13
C ALA A 41 5.38 -10.54 11.23
N LEU A 42 5.77 -11.00 12.43
CA LEU A 42 6.16 -12.39 12.68
C LEU A 42 4.98 -13.35 12.52
N LEU A 43 3.78 -12.98 13.00
CA LEU A 43 2.56 -13.77 12.84
C LEU A 43 2.18 -13.89 11.35
N MET A 44 2.26 -12.81 10.59
CA MET A 44 2.02 -12.81 9.14
C MET A 44 3.04 -13.70 8.40
N LEU A 45 4.32 -13.65 8.77
CA LEU A 45 5.36 -14.53 8.20
C LEU A 45 5.12 -16.02 8.52
N LEU A 46 4.69 -16.35 9.74
CA LEU A 46 4.37 -17.74 10.13
C LEU A 46 3.11 -18.28 9.42
N GLN A 47 2.09 -17.44 9.22
CA GLN A 47 0.90 -17.80 8.44
C GLN A 47 1.23 -18.02 6.95
N ARG A 48 2.08 -17.18 6.36
CA ARG A 48 2.58 -17.36 4.98
C ARG A 48 3.38 -18.66 4.81
N ARG A 49 4.21 -19.03 5.79
CA ARG A 49 4.96 -20.30 5.76
C ARG A 49 4.05 -21.52 5.89
N ARG A 50 2.96 -21.45 6.67
CA ARG A 50 1.96 -22.51 6.74
C ARG A 50 1.18 -22.67 5.44
N ALA A 51 0.85 -21.57 4.75
CA ALA A 51 0.23 -21.61 3.42
C ALA A 51 1.16 -22.21 2.36
N ALA A 52 2.47 -21.96 2.43
CA ALA A 52 3.46 -22.53 1.52
C ALA A 52 3.73 -24.03 1.75
N THR A 53 3.45 -24.57 2.94
CA THR A 53 3.64 -26.00 3.28
C THR A 53 2.39 -26.84 2.96
N ALA A 54 1.25 -26.21 2.64
CA ALA A 54 0.04 -26.89 2.18
C ALA A 54 0.07 -27.24 0.68
N ALA A 55 1.08 -26.79 -0.06
CA ALA A 55 1.37 -27.25 -1.41
C ALA A 55 2.38 -28.40 -1.36
N SER A 56 1.90 -29.61 -1.06
CA SER A 56 2.68 -30.84 -1.21
C SER A 56 2.30 -31.58 -2.52
N PRO A 57 3.22 -32.39 -3.07
CA PRO A 57 3.36 -32.60 -4.51
C PRO A 57 2.38 -33.63 -5.08
N ARG A 58 2.01 -33.41 -6.35
CA ARG A 58 1.20 -34.33 -7.16
C ARG A 58 1.99 -35.61 -7.41
N ALA A 59 1.64 -36.69 -6.70
CA ALA A 59 2.11 -38.03 -7.01
C ALA A 59 1.42 -38.56 -8.28
N VAL A 60 2.23 -39.08 -9.19
CA VAL A 60 1.83 -39.83 -10.38
C VAL A 60 1.33 -41.20 -9.91
N ALA A 61 0.10 -41.56 -10.27
CA ALA A 61 -0.42 -42.92 -10.11
C ALA A 61 -1.09 -43.38 -11.40
N ASP A 62 -0.69 -44.59 -11.75
CA ASP A 62 -0.79 -45.32 -13.00
C ASP A 62 -2.22 -45.75 -13.35
N ALA A 63 -2.41 -46.07 -14.63
CA ALA A 63 -3.63 -46.53 -15.22
C ALA A 63 -4.00 -47.95 -14.76
N SER A 64 -5.28 -48.18 -14.48
CA SER A 64 -5.93 -49.48 -14.67
C SER A 64 -7.43 -49.30 -14.87
N SER A 65 -7.91 -49.90 -15.95
CA SER A 65 -9.30 -49.94 -16.43
C SER A 65 -10.13 -50.94 -15.62
N ALA A 66 -11.40 -50.60 -15.30
CA ALA A 66 -12.59 -51.42 -15.59
C ALA A 66 -13.86 -50.96 -14.81
N LEU A 67 -14.88 -50.59 -15.59
CA LEU A 67 -16.33 -50.86 -15.47
C LEU A 67 -17.17 -50.49 -14.20
N GLU A 68 -18.16 -49.63 -14.45
CA GLU A 68 -19.58 -49.65 -14.01
C GLU A 68 -20.11 -48.86 -12.78
N LYS A 69 -20.89 -47.81 -13.08
CA LYS A 69 -22.32 -47.55 -12.73
C LYS A 69 -22.60 -46.10 -12.23
N PRO A 70 -23.68 -45.41 -12.68
CA PRO A 70 -23.82 -43.97 -12.47
C PRO A 70 -24.57 -43.64 -11.18
N SER A 71 -24.06 -42.70 -10.39
CA SER A 71 -24.79 -42.06 -9.30
C SER A 71 -24.53 -40.56 -9.32
N ARG A 72 -25.61 -39.83 -9.58
CA ARG A 72 -25.71 -38.37 -9.64
C ARG A 72 -25.51 -37.82 -8.22
N GLY A 73 -24.39 -37.12 -8.00
CA GLY A 73 -24.12 -36.40 -6.76
C GLY A 73 -23.16 -35.26 -7.06
N ALA A 74 -23.68 -34.04 -7.03
CA ALA A 74 -22.89 -32.83 -7.21
C ALA A 74 -21.75 -32.79 -6.18
N ALA A 75 -20.52 -32.87 -6.66
CA ALA A 75 -19.36 -32.57 -5.84
C ALA A 75 -19.37 -31.07 -5.55
N ALA A 76 -19.89 -30.71 -4.38
CA ALA A 76 -19.59 -29.44 -3.76
C ALA A 76 -18.07 -29.38 -3.59
N GLY A 77 -17.42 -28.51 -4.37
CA GLY A 77 -16.03 -28.16 -4.15
C GLY A 77 -15.83 -27.65 -2.72
N PRO A 78 -14.62 -27.78 -2.15
CA PRO A 78 -14.33 -27.25 -0.82
C PRO A 78 -14.70 -25.77 -0.76
N PRO A 79 -15.31 -25.28 0.34
CA PRO A 79 -15.64 -23.87 0.47
C PRO A 79 -14.34 -23.08 0.33
N GLU A 80 -14.24 -22.28 -0.73
CA GLU A 80 -13.19 -21.28 -0.87
C GLU A 80 -13.20 -20.47 0.43
N GLY A 81 -12.13 -20.61 1.22
CA GLY A 81 -12.03 -19.97 2.52
C GLY A 81 -12.27 -18.48 2.33
N ASP A 82 -13.33 -17.96 2.95
CA ASP A 82 -13.70 -16.55 2.89
C ASP A 82 -12.50 -15.68 3.19
N SER A 83 -11.98 -15.00 2.17
CA SER A 83 -10.95 -13.97 2.37
C SER A 83 -11.48 -12.91 3.34
N SER A 84 -10.58 -12.31 4.13
CA SER A 84 -10.94 -11.22 5.05
C SER A 84 -11.69 -10.11 4.33
N LEU A 85 -11.24 -9.77 3.13
CA LEU A 85 -11.90 -8.86 2.20
C LEU A 85 -13.32 -9.32 1.84
N GLY A 86 -13.50 -10.59 1.45
CA GLY A 86 -14.81 -11.14 1.08
C GLY A 86 -15.84 -11.04 2.21
N ARG A 87 -15.41 -11.28 3.46
CA ARG A 87 -16.24 -11.06 4.65
C ARG A 87 -16.65 -9.60 4.81
N GLY A 88 -15.68 -8.68 4.81
CA GLY A 88 -15.96 -7.25 5.00
C GLY A 88 -16.84 -6.65 3.91
N VAL A 89 -16.67 -7.08 2.66
CA VAL A 89 -17.55 -6.69 1.54
C VAL A 89 -18.99 -7.14 1.79
N ARG A 90 -19.20 -8.36 2.29
CA ARG A 90 -20.54 -8.83 2.65
C ARG A 90 -21.14 -8.04 3.80
N ASP A 91 -20.35 -7.68 4.80
CA ASP A 91 -20.82 -6.91 5.95
C ASP A 91 -21.26 -5.50 5.51
N ILE A 92 -20.47 -4.81 4.69
CA ILE A 92 -20.85 -3.52 4.07
C ILE A 92 -22.16 -3.68 3.27
N ARG A 93 -22.27 -4.74 2.46
CA ARG A 93 -23.44 -5.01 1.61
C ARG A 93 -24.75 -5.24 2.37
N ARG A 94 -24.70 -5.55 3.67
CA ARG A 94 -25.92 -5.60 4.50
C ARG A 94 -26.59 -4.24 4.65
N THR A 95 -25.81 -3.17 4.57
CA THR A 95 -26.29 -1.78 4.72
C THR A 95 -26.23 -0.99 3.41
N ASP A 96 -25.42 -1.44 2.45
CA ASP A 96 -25.31 -0.88 1.10
C ASP A 96 -25.25 -2.02 0.07
N PRO A 97 -26.41 -2.59 -0.34
CA PRO A 97 -26.45 -3.70 -1.29
C PRO A 97 -25.79 -3.39 -2.64
N GLY A 98 -25.65 -2.11 -2.99
CA GLY A 98 -25.03 -1.65 -4.24
C GLY A 98 -23.50 -1.55 -4.18
N PHE A 99 -22.88 -1.81 -3.02
CA PHE A 99 -21.43 -1.73 -2.88
C PHE A 99 -20.70 -2.75 -3.78
N ASP A 100 -19.86 -2.24 -4.67
CA ASP A 100 -19.06 -3.02 -5.61
C ASP A 100 -17.57 -2.64 -5.49
N PRO A 101 -16.70 -3.57 -5.04
CA PRO A 101 -15.27 -3.31 -4.90
C PRO A 101 -14.59 -2.85 -6.19
N SER A 102 -14.96 -3.39 -7.35
CA SER A 102 -14.35 -3.01 -8.64
C SER A 102 -14.70 -1.58 -9.01
N ARG A 103 -15.95 -1.17 -8.81
CA ARG A 103 -16.36 0.23 -8.96
C ARG A 103 -15.64 1.13 -7.94
N PHE A 104 -15.49 0.68 -6.70
CA PHE A 104 -14.81 1.44 -5.65
C PHE A 104 -13.32 1.64 -5.94
N ALA A 105 -12.66 0.66 -6.55
CA ALA A 105 -11.28 0.81 -7.04
C ALA A 105 -11.17 1.95 -8.07
N GLY A 106 -12.12 2.03 -9.01
CA GLY A 106 -12.21 3.17 -9.94
C GLY A 106 -12.37 4.51 -9.23
N TYR A 107 -13.19 4.56 -8.17
CA TYR A 107 -13.32 5.75 -7.31
C TYR A 107 -12.01 6.12 -6.60
N ALA A 108 -11.28 5.15 -6.05
CA ALA A 108 -10.00 5.39 -5.40
C ALA A 108 -8.95 5.94 -6.39
N ALA A 109 -8.84 5.38 -7.60
CA ALA A 109 -7.97 5.88 -8.65
C ALA A 109 -8.33 7.31 -9.09
N MET A 110 -9.64 7.63 -9.16
CA MET A 110 -10.09 9.00 -9.43
C MET A 110 -9.71 9.95 -8.28
N MET A 111 -9.94 9.57 -7.03
CA MET A 111 -9.56 10.35 -5.84
C MET A 111 -8.06 10.65 -5.80
N PHE A 112 -7.21 9.68 -6.20
CA PHE A 112 -5.78 9.88 -6.33
C PHE A 112 -5.46 11.00 -7.33
N ARG A 113 -5.98 10.89 -8.56
CA ARG A 113 -5.78 11.88 -9.62
C ARG A 113 -6.28 13.26 -9.22
N ASP A 114 -7.46 13.34 -8.60
CA ASP A 114 -8.03 14.60 -8.12
C ASP A 114 -7.17 15.23 -7.04
N THR A 115 -6.58 14.43 -6.15
CA THR A 115 -5.65 14.93 -5.13
C THR A 115 -4.37 15.50 -5.75
N GLN A 116 -3.81 14.84 -6.76
CA GLN A 116 -2.64 15.38 -7.49
C GLN A 116 -3.01 16.68 -8.22
N ARG A 117 -4.18 16.74 -8.86
CA ARG A 117 -4.67 17.97 -9.52
C ARG A 117 -4.85 19.12 -8.54
N ALA A 118 -5.48 18.89 -7.39
CA ALA A 118 -5.64 19.89 -6.34
C ALA A 118 -4.29 20.42 -5.84
N ARG A 119 -3.30 19.53 -5.69
CA ARG A 119 -1.92 19.89 -5.31
C ARG A 119 -1.27 20.81 -6.36
N ILE A 120 -1.37 20.48 -7.65
CA ILE A 120 -0.82 21.29 -8.75
C ILE A 120 -1.54 22.64 -8.85
N ALA A 121 -2.88 22.61 -8.80
CA ALA A 121 -3.75 23.79 -8.90
C ALA A 121 -3.66 24.71 -7.68
N ARG A 122 -2.98 24.28 -6.62
CA ARG A 122 -2.87 25.02 -5.35
C ARG A 122 -4.22 25.25 -4.67
N ASP A 123 -5.18 24.36 -4.93
CA ASP A 123 -6.54 24.42 -4.40
C ASP A 123 -6.87 23.12 -3.67
N VAL A 124 -6.38 23.02 -2.44
CA VAL A 124 -6.72 21.91 -1.54
C VAL A 124 -8.18 22.02 -1.07
N GLY A 125 -8.79 23.21 -1.16
CA GLY A 125 -10.17 23.47 -0.79
C GLY A 125 -11.17 22.58 -1.54
N ALA A 126 -10.89 22.30 -2.82
CA ALA A 126 -11.66 21.40 -3.66
C ALA A 126 -11.82 19.97 -3.10
N LEU A 127 -10.97 19.54 -2.16
CA LEU A 127 -11.03 18.21 -1.54
C LEU A 127 -11.80 18.19 -0.22
N ARG A 128 -12.25 19.33 0.29
CA ARG A 128 -12.76 19.47 1.67
C ARG A 128 -13.86 18.47 2.03
N ASP A 129 -14.77 18.23 1.10
CA ASP A 129 -15.92 17.35 1.32
C ASP A 129 -15.65 15.88 0.96
N ARG A 130 -14.42 15.55 0.58
CA ARG A 130 -13.99 14.21 0.12
C ARG A 130 -12.90 13.59 0.99
N VAL A 131 -12.44 14.31 2.01
CA VAL A 131 -11.37 13.89 2.92
C VAL A 131 -11.76 14.19 4.37
N THR A 132 -11.22 13.45 5.32
CA THR A 132 -11.43 13.76 6.74
C THR A 132 -10.73 15.07 7.12
N SER A 133 -11.16 15.70 8.22
CA SER A 133 -10.54 16.94 8.74
C SER A 133 -9.05 16.79 9.04
N GLU A 134 -8.62 15.59 9.45
CA GLU A 134 -7.22 15.25 9.66
C GLU A 134 -6.42 15.25 8.35
N ILE A 135 -6.91 14.53 7.33
CA ILE A 135 -6.27 14.49 6.01
C ILE A 135 -6.24 15.88 5.39
N TYR A 136 -7.33 16.64 5.50
CA TYR A 136 -7.40 18.02 5.02
C TYR A 136 -6.30 18.89 5.64
N ARG A 137 -6.15 18.86 6.98
CA ARG A 137 -5.10 19.63 7.67
C ARG A 137 -3.70 19.21 7.22
N ARG A 138 -3.46 17.91 7.02
CA ARG A 138 -2.17 17.40 6.54
C ARG A 138 -1.85 17.89 5.13
N LEU A 139 -2.82 17.87 4.22
CA LEU A 139 -2.67 18.38 2.85
C LEU A 139 -2.47 19.90 2.85
N GLN A 140 -3.22 20.63 3.67
CA GLN A 140 -3.07 22.08 3.81
C GLN A 140 -1.69 22.46 4.35
N ALA A 141 -1.16 21.72 5.33
CA ALA A 141 0.20 21.93 5.84
C ALA A 141 1.28 21.64 4.79
N GLN A 142 1.11 20.61 3.95
CA GLN A 142 2.02 20.34 2.82
C GLN A 142 2.00 21.49 1.82
N TYR A 143 0.80 21.96 1.47
CA TYR A 143 0.61 23.09 0.58
C TYR A 143 1.29 24.35 1.10
N GLU A 144 1.07 24.68 2.37
CA GLU A 144 1.61 25.88 2.99
C GLU A 144 3.14 25.88 3.01
N ARG A 145 3.76 24.71 3.24
CA ARG A 145 5.23 24.55 3.14
C ARG A 145 5.77 24.82 1.73
N LEU A 146 5.12 24.28 0.70
CA LEU A 146 5.51 24.53 -0.69
C LEU A 146 5.34 26.01 -1.05
N ARG A 147 4.24 26.61 -0.59
CA ARG A 147 3.94 28.03 -0.79
C ARG A 147 4.98 28.93 -0.14
N SER A 148 5.31 28.69 1.14
CA SER A 148 6.31 29.48 1.88
C SER A 148 7.72 29.31 1.30
N ALA A 149 8.02 28.15 0.70
CA ALA A 149 9.28 27.88 0.04
C ALA A 149 9.38 28.46 -1.39
N GLY A 150 8.33 29.11 -1.91
CA GLY A 150 8.34 29.60 -3.29
C GLY A 150 8.41 28.47 -4.32
N GLN A 151 7.86 27.30 -4.00
CA GLN A 151 7.94 26.08 -4.80
C GLN A 151 6.58 25.74 -5.43
N THR A 152 6.58 25.18 -6.64
CA THR A 152 5.38 24.70 -7.33
C THR A 152 5.50 23.22 -7.64
N PRO A 153 4.60 22.37 -7.11
CA PRO A 153 4.56 20.97 -7.48
C PRO A 153 4.02 20.82 -8.90
N ARG A 154 4.55 19.86 -9.64
CA ARG A 154 4.12 19.45 -10.98
C ARG A 154 4.02 17.93 -10.99
N VAL A 155 2.87 17.44 -11.43
CA VAL A 155 2.62 16.00 -11.62
C VAL A 155 2.10 15.81 -13.03
N GLU A 156 2.72 14.91 -13.77
CA GLU A 156 2.45 14.61 -15.17
C GLU A 156 2.46 13.10 -15.37
N GLN A 157 1.94 12.63 -16.52
CA GLN A 157 2.00 11.23 -16.94
C GLN A 157 1.56 10.23 -15.83
N ILE A 158 0.40 10.49 -15.23
CA ILE A 158 -0.13 9.62 -14.18
C ILE A 158 -0.70 8.36 -14.82
N ASP A 159 0.00 7.24 -14.64
CA ASP A 159 -0.44 5.90 -15.05
C ASP A 159 -0.57 5.02 -13.81
N ILE A 160 -1.80 4.86 -13.31
CA ILE A 160 -2.08 4.19 -12.05
C ILE A 160 -3.30 3.29 -12.14
N LEU A 161 -3.23 2.18 -11.40
CA LEU A 161 -4.30 1.25 -11.12
C LEU A 161 -4.62 1.28 -9.64
N ALA A 162 -5.82 0.85 -9.28
CA ALA A 162 -6.23 0.68 -7.89
C ALA A 162 -6.89 -0.68 -7.72
N GLU A 163 -6.64 -1.30 -6.57
CA GLU A 163 -7.23 -2.59 -6.20
C GLU A 163 -7.66 -2.54 -4.74
N ILE A 164 -8.82 -3.10 -4.42
CA ILE A 164 -9.31 -3.15 -3.04
C ILE A 164 -8.62 -4.28 -2.31
N THR A 165 -7.87 -3.96 -1.26
CA THR A 165 -7.12 -4.93 -0.47
C THR A 165 -7.83 -5.30 0.81
N GLU A 166 -8.59 -4.37 1.39
CA GLU A 166 -9.29 -4.57 2.65
C GLU A 166 -10.66 -3.90 2.63
N ALA A 167 -11.61 -4.53 3.32
CA ALA A 167 -12.89 -3.94 3.66
C ALA A 167 -13.28 -4.45 5.05
N TRP A 168 -13.84 -3.59 5.89
CA TRP A 168 -14.37 -3.98 7.18
C TRP A 168 -15.39 -2.96 7.68
N GLN A 169 -16.15 -3.36 8.71
CA GLN A 169 -16.99 -2.46 9.48
C GLN A 169 -16.50 -2.40 10.91
N GLU A 170 -16.43 -1.21 11.48
CA GLU A 170 -16.04 -1.00 12.86
C GLU A 170 -16.82 0.17 13.46
N SER A 171 -17.41 -0.04 14.63
CA SER A 171 -18.12 1.01 15.39
C SER A 171 -19.17 1.79 14.57
N GLY A 172 -19.94 1.07 13.74
CA GLY A 172 -20.99 1.67 12.90
C GLY A 172 -20.45 2.45 11.68
N ARG A 173 -19.19 2.23 11.29
CA ARG A 173 -18.57 2.83 10.12
C ARG A 173 -18.08 1.75 9.16
N ASP A 174 -18.15 2.04 7.87
CA ASP A 174 -17.51 1.24 6.84
C ASP A 174 -16.10 1.76 6.59
N TYR A 175 -15.19 0.85 6.31
CA TYR A 175 -13.83 1.14 5.89
C TYR A 175 -13.44 0.29 4.68
N VAL A 176 -12.73 0.90 3.74
CA VAL A 176 -12.21 0.24 2.55
C VAL A 176 -10.81 0.77 2.28
N THR A 177 -9.84 -0.13 2.15
CA THR A 177 -8.47 0.22 1.75
C THR A 177 -8.24 -0.19 0.30
N ALA A 178 -7.74 0.75 -0.49
CA ALA A 178 -7.27 0.51 -1.86
C ALA A 178 -5.74 0.60 -1.91
N CYS A 179 -5.10 -0.38 -2.53
CA CYS A 179 -3.72 -0.26 -2.99
C CYS A 179 -3.74 0.45 -4.34
N ILE A 180 -3.01 1.56 -4.44
CA ILE A 180 -2.82 2.33 -5.66
C ILE A 180 -1.38 2.11 -6.11
N SER A 181 -1.21 1.54 -7.30
CA SER A 181 0.10 1.20 -7.85
C SER A 181 0.24 1.70 -9.29
N GLY A 182 1.48 1.98 -9.70
CA GLY A 182 1.78 2.45 -11.05
C GLY A 182 2.97 3.40 -11.07
N SER A 183 2.89 4.44 -11.89
CA SER A 183 3.93 5.46 -11.98
C SER A 183 3.37 6.85 -12.32
N LEU A 184 4.16 7.87 -11.98
CA LEU A 184 3.89 9.25 -12.36
C LEU A 184 5.19 10.04 -12.48
N VAL A 185 5.18 11.09 -13.28
CA VAL A 185 6.27 12.08 -13.31
C VAL A 185 5.96 13.14 -12.26
N ASP A 186 6.79 13.25 -11.23
CA ASP A 186 6.67 14.26 -10.16
C ASP A 186 7.94 15.09 -10.07
N TYR A 187 7.77 16.41 -10.10
CA TYR A 187 8.85 17.34 -9.89
C TYR A 187 8.34 18.64 -9.28
N THR A 188 9.23 19.34 -8.59
CA THR A 188 8.94 20.65 -8.00
C THR A 188 9.81 21.70 -8.68
N ILE A 189 9.21 22.82 -9.09
CA ILE A 189 9.92 23.95 -9.70
C ILE A 189 9.97 25.16 -8.76
N ASP A 190 11.04 25.94 -8.86
CA ASP A 190 11.12 27.28 -8.30
C ASP A 190 10.13 28.21 -9.01
N GLN A 191 9.35 28.97 -8.24
CA GLN A 191 8.32 29.86 -8.78
C GLN A 191 8.88 31.04 -9.57
N THR A 192 10.10 31.47 -9.29
CA THR A 192 10.70 32.69 -9.85
C THR A 192 11.38 32.40 -11.19
N ASN A 193 12.17 31.33 -11.26
CA ASN A 193 12.99 31.02 -12.44
C ASN A 193 12.57 29.73 -13.18
N GLY A 194 11.59 29.00 -12.67
CA GLY A 194 11.08 27.77 -13.30
C GLY A 194 12.04 26.58 -13.26
N ARG A 195 13.18 26.70 -12.57
CA ARG A 195 14.17 25.63 -12.44
C ARG A 195 13.62 24.48 -11.61
N VAL A 196 13.91 23.25 -12.01
CA VAL A 196 13.59 22.06 -11.23
C VAL A 196 14.43 22.05 -9.95
N MET A 197 13.75 21.97 -8.80
CA MET A 197 14.35 21.92 -7.48
C MET A 197 14.39 20.51 -6.89
N ALA A 198 13.41 19.68 -7.24
CA ALA A 198 13.33 18.29 -6.81
C ALA A 198 12.59 17.45 -7.86
N GLY A 199 12.87 16.15 -7.89
CA GLY A 199 12.24 15.20 -8.82
C GLY A 199 12.82 15.23 -10.23
N SER A 200 12.08 14.69 -11.19
CA SER A 200 12.49 14.60 -12.59
C SER A 200 11.32 14.93 -13.52
N ARG A 201 11.61 15.63 -14.61
CA ARG A 201 10.61 15.94 -15.66
C ARG A 201 10.43 14.81 -16.66
N THR A 202 11.35 13.84 -16.68
CA THR A 202 11.42 12.83 -17.74
C THR A 202 11.42 11.40 -17.23
N HIS A 203 11.70 11.19 -15.94
CA HIS A 203 11.75 9.85 -15.34
C HIS A 203 10.50 9.64 -14.49
N PRO A 204 9.56 8.77 -14.91
CA PRO A 204 8.46 8.35 -14.06
C PRO A 204 8.99 7.70 -12.78
N ARG A 205 8.43 8.11 -11.64
CA ARG A 205 8.67 7.51 -10.34
C ARG A 205 7.58 6.46 -10.09
N PRO A 206 7.93 5.26 -9.58
CA PRO A 206 6.93 4.30 -9.16
C PRO A 206 6.11 4.85 -7.99
N VAL A 207 4.84 4.46 -7.95
CA VAL A 207 3.90 4.76 -6.88
C VAL A 207 3.35 3.43 -6.36
N GLU A 208 3.34 3.30 -5.04
CA GLU A 208 2.63 2.24 -4.32
C GLU A 208 2.15 2.82 -2.98
N GLU A 209 0.85 3.07 -2.90
CA GLU A 209 0.22 3.74 -1.76
C GLU A 209 -1.05 3.01 -1.32
N PHE A 210 -1.30 2.98 -0.02
CA PHE A 210 -2.53 2.42 0.55
C PHE A 210 -3.41 3.55 1.06
N TRP A 211 -4.59 3.67 0.46
CA TRP A 211 -5.56 4.72 0.75
C TRP A 211 -6.78 4.11 1.41
N THR A 212 -7.04 4.48 2.66
CA THR A 212 -8.22 4.03 3.39
C THR A 212 -9.30 5.10 3.34
N PHE A 213 -10.50 4.67 3.00
CA PHE A 213 -11.71 5.48 2.96
C PHE A 213 -12.66 5.04 4.07
N THR A 214 -13.42 5.99 4.61
CA THR A 214 -14.43 5.73 5.65
C THR A 214 -15.72 6.48 5.37
N ARG A 215 -16.83 5.90 5.83
CA ARG A 215 -18.13 6.55 5.94
C ARG A 215 -18.88 6.01 7.16
N PRO A 216 -19.87 6.73 7.73
CA PRO A 216 -20.88 6.06 8.54
C PRO A 216 -21.55 4.95 7.71
N ALA A 217 -21.83 3.80 8.31
CA ALA A 217 -22.38 2.65 7.59
C ALA A 217 -23.69 3.00 6.88
N GLY A 218 -23.96 2.34 5.75
CA GLY A 218 -25.10 2.62 4.88
C GLY A 218 -24.80 3.60 3.75
N LEU A 219 -25.82 4.31 3.26
CA LEU A 219 -25.77 5.12 2.05
C LEU A 219 -25.20 6.53 2.30
N ASN A 220 -23.98 6.59 2.85
CA ASN A 220 -23.25 7.83 3.11
C ASN A 220 -22.08 8.03 2.13
N PHE A 221 -21.58 9.26 2.07
CA PHE A 221 -20.41 9.61 1.26
C PHE A 221 -19.11 9.08 1.86
N TRP A 222 -18.24 8.60 0.98
CA TRP A 222 -16.91 8.11 1.34
C TRP A 222 -15.91 9.25 1.46
N MET A 223 -15.20 9.29 2.58
CA MET A 223 -14.12 10.25 2.83
C MET A 223 -12.78 9.53 2.94
N LEU A 224 -11.74 10.07 2.32
CA LEU A 224 -10.37 9.60 2.52
C LEU A 224 -9.91 9.92 3.95
N SER A 225 -9.53 8.89 4.71
CA SER A 225 -9.11 9.01 6.11
C SER A 225 -7.63 8.75 6.35
N VAL A 226 -7.00 7.91 5.52
CA VAL A 226 -5.59 7.52 5.70
C VAL A 226 -4.90 7.45 4.34
N ILE A 227 -3.65 7.93 4.27
CA ILE A 227 -2.72 7.64 3.17
C ILE A 227 -1.43 7.11 3.77
N GLN A 228 -1.03 5.92 3.35
CA GLN A 228 0.22 5.25 3.69
C GLN A 228 1.04 5.05 2.42
N HIS A 229 2.35 5.22 2.51
CA HIS A 229 3.29 4.98 1.41
C HIS A 229 4.11 3.75 1.76
N LEU A 230 4.38 2.87 0.78
CA LEU A 230 5.39 1.83 0.98
C LEU A 230 6.77 2.49 0.95
N ALA A 231 7.61 2.18 1.95
CA ALA A 231 8.95 2.73 2.11
C ALA A 231 9.98 2.01 1.24
#